data_AF-A0A957EDW4-F1
#
_entry.id   AF-A0A957EDW4-F1
#
_cell.length_a   1.000
_cell.length_b   1.000
_cell.length_c   1.000
_cell.angle_alpha   90.00
_cell.angle_beta   90.00
_cell.angle_gamma   90.00
#
_symmetry.space_group_name_H-M   'P 1'
#
loop_
_entity.id
_entity.type
_entity.pdbx_description
1 polymer ?
#
loop_
_entity_poly.entity_id
_entity_poly.type
_entity_poly.pdbx_seq_one_letter_code
_entity_poly.pdbx_strand_id
1 'polypeptide(L)'
;RPDGALAAQSDHLNPGDFPTRRWPLDKYVRDVHVLQLPPDLPPGEYTINAGLWVQAEGWRLPVLDASGSQIDDNSTLFTLRVLAEK
;
A
#
# COMPACT_ATOMS: atom_id res chain seq x y z
N ARG A 1 0.08 12.77 -1.91
CA ARG A 1 -0.16 14.23 -2.07
C ARG A 1 -1.59 14.44 -2.56
N PRO A 2 -2.20 15.62 -2.36
CA PRO A 2 -3.56 15.90 -2.82
C PRO A 2 -3.74 15.76 -4.35
N ASP A 3 -2.64 15.88 -5.11
CA ASP A 3 -2.59 15.70 -6.57
C ASP A 3 -2.57 14.23 -7.03
N GLY A 4 -2.54 13.27 -6.10
CA GLY A 4 -2.46 11.84 -6.41
C GLY A 4 -1.09 11.38 -6.93
N ALA A 5 -0.06 12.25 -6.95
CA ALA A 5 1.26 11.88 -7.42
C ALA A 5 1.93 10.88 -6.45
N LEU A 6 2.36 9.75 -7.01
CA LEU A 6 3.12 8.73 -6.31
C LEU A 6 4.53 9.25 -6.02
N ALA A 7 4.92 9.26 -4.74
CA ALA A 7 6.25 9.72 -4.31
C ALA A 7 7.25 8.57 -4.15
N ALA A 8 6.79 7.42 -3.67
CA ALA A 8 7.56 6.20 -3.50
C ALA A 8 6.61 5.01 -3.44
N GLN A 9 7.07 3.82 -3.81
CA GLN A 9 6.30 2.59 -3.74
C GLN A 9 7.23 1.41 -3.46
N SER A 10 6.67 0.36 -2.85
CA SER A 10 7.30 -0.93 -2.65
C SER A 10 6.24 -1.99 -2.92
N ASP A 11 6.49 -2.87 -3.89
CA ASP A 11 5.58 -3.95 -4.28
C ASP A 11 6.27 -5.29 -4.18
N HIS A 12 5.51 -6.31 -3.74
CA HIS A 12 5.92 -7.70 -3.81
C HIS A 12 4.89 -8.49 -4.61
N LEU A 13 5.34 -9.25 -5.61
CA LEU A 13 4.47 -10.18 -6.34
C LEU A 13 3.91 -11.27 -5.41
N ASN A 14 4.73 -11.71 -4.47
CA ASN A 14 4.36 -12.69 -3.46
C ASN A 14 4.50 -12.04 -2.08
N PRO A 15 3.45 -11.37 -1.58
CA PRO A 15 3.51 -10.78 -0.25
C PRO A 15 3.79 -11.86 0.81
N GLY A 16 4.69 -11.58 1.74
CA GLY A 16 5.16 -12.56 2.72
C GLY A 16 6.03 -13.68 2.14
N ASP A 17 6.63 -13.46 0.96
CA ASP A 17 7.54 -14.36 0.26
C ASP A 17 6.95 -15.67 -0.31
N PHE A 18 5.61 -15.81 -0.32
CA PHE A 18 4.93 -16.92 -0.97
C PHE A 18 3.54 -16.56 -1.50
N PRO A 19 3.04 -17.26 -2.54
CA PRO A 19 1.72 -16.99 -3.10
C PRO A 19 0.60 -17.00 -2.06
N THR A 20 -0.33 -16.06 -2.15
CA THR A 20 -1.46 -15.90 -1.22
C THR A 20 -2.33 -17.14 -1.08
N ARG A 21 -2.38 -18.01 -2.10
CA ARG A 21 -3.04 -19.33 -2.06
C ARG A 21 -2.46 -20.30 -1.03
N ARG A 22 -1.24 -20.05 -0.54
CA ARG A 22 -0.57 -20.86 0.49
C ARG A 22 -0.66 -20.25 1.89
N TRP A 23 -1.33 -19.11 2.03
CA TRP A 23 -1.45 -18.46 3.33
C TRP A 23 -2.32 -19.30 4.28
N PRO A 24 -1.91 -19.45 5.54
CA PRO A 24 -2.77 -20.04 6.56
C PRO A 24 -4.02 -19.18 6.77
N LEU A 25 -5.18 -19.81 6.89
CA LEU A 25 -6.45 -19.11 7.12
C LEU A 25 -6.62 -18.66 8.58
N ASP A 26 -5.79 -19.17 9.49
CA ASP A 26 -5.88 -18.99 10.94
C ASP A 26 -4.77 -18.11 11.51
N LYS A 27 -3.91 -17.51 10.67
CA LYS A 27 -2.73 -16.74 11.11
C LYS A 27 -2.50 -15.53 10.22
N TYR A 28 -1.83 -14.53 10.80
CA TYR A 28 -1.30 -13.41 10.05
C TYR A 28 -0.05 -13.82 9.28
N VAL A 29 0.03 -13.41 8.00
CA VAL A 29 1.25 -13.46 7.19
C VAL A 29 1.87 -12.07 7.19
N ARG A 30 3.13 -11.99 7.62
CA ARG A 30 3.86 -10.72 7.70
C ARG A 30 4.58 -10.48 6.37
N ASP A 31 4.36 -9.29 5.80
CA ASP A 31 5.12 -8.76 4.67
C ASP A 31 5.79 -7.45 5.09
N VAL A 32 7.05 -7.23 4.69
CA VAL A 32 7.82 -6.05 5.10
C VAL A 32 8.12 -5.19 3.89
N HIS A 33 7.62 -3.96 3.91
CA HIS A 33 7.89 -2.96 2.88
C HIS A 33 8.85 -1.89 3.40
N VAL A 34 9.82 -1.55 2.56
CA VAL A 34 10.74 -0.43 2.77
C VAL A 34 10.53 0.56 1.64
N LEU A 35 10.11 1.78 1.96
CA LEU A 35 9.95 2.86 1.01
C LEU A 35 11.25 3.66 0.95
N GLN A 36 11.95 3.58 -0.18
CA GLN A 36 13.08 4.47 -0.45
C GLN A 36 12.53 5.83 -0.88
N LEU A 37 12.67 6.84 -0.04
CA LEU A 37 12.21 8.19 -0.33
C LEU A 37 13.21 8.91 -1.26
N PRO A 38 12.74 9.67 -2.26
CA PRO A 38 13.59 10.54 -3.05
C PRO A 38 14.30 11.57 -2.15
N PRO A 39 15.59 11.87 -2.38
CA PRO A 39 16.32 12.86 -1.57
C PRO A 39 15.79 14.29 -1.74
N ASP A 40 15.15 14.57 -2.87
CA ASP A 40 14.52 15.83 -3.22
C ASP A 40 13.02 15.87 -2.86
N LEU A 41 12.52 14.92 -2.05
CA LEU A 41 11.11 14.81 -1.69
C LEU A 41 10.61 16.13 -1.07
N PRO A 42 9.70 16.86 -1.75
CA PRO A 42 9.14 18.10 -1.25
C PRO A 42 8.58 18.00 0.18
N PRO A 43 8.79 19.01 1.03
CA PRO A 43 8.09 19.12 2.30
C PRO A 43 6.57 19.12 2.11
N GLY A 44 5.83 18.52 3.04
CA GLY A 44 4.38 18.43 2.95
C GLY A 44 3.80 17.19 3.62
N GLU A 45 2.50 17.00 3.45
CA GLU A 45 1.78 15.84 3.95
C GLU A 45 1.68 14.75 2.88
N TYR A 46 1.97 13.52 3.31
CA TYR A 46 1.94 12.32 2.49
C TYR A 46 1.05 11.29 3.16
N THR A 47 0.19 10.66 2.38
CA THR A 47 -0.64 9.54 2.80
C THR A 47 0.06 8.25 2.43
N ILE A 48 0.16 7.32 3.38
CA ILE A 48 0.63 5.96 3.12
C ILE A 48 -0.59 5.08 2.92
N ASN A 49 -0.68 4.47 1.74
CA ASN A 49 -1.73 3.53 1.36
C ASN A 49 -1.13 2.15 1.14
N ALA A 50 -1.89 1.11 1.48
CA ALA A 50 -1.60 -0.27 1.13
C ALA A 50 -2.74 -0.83 0.26
N GLY A 51 -2.42 -1.70 -0.68
CA GLY A 51 -3.40 -2.34 -1.54
C GLY A 51 -2.83 -3.60 -2.15
N LEU A 52 -3.71 -4.44 -2.70
CA LEU A 52 -3.33 -5.64 -3.43
C LEU A 52 -3.78 -5.50 -4.88
N TRP A 53 -3.06 -6.16 -5.77
CA TRP A 53 -3.34 -6.17 -7.20
C TRP A 53 -3.23 -7.59 -7.73
N VAL A 54 -3.89 -7.86 -8.85
CA VAL A 54 -3.77 -9.15 -9.53
C VAL A 54 -2.92 -9.00 -10.77
N GLN A 55 -1.78 -9.70 -10.80
CA GLN A 55 -0.79 -9.54 -11.88
C GLN A 55 -1.31 -9.91 -13.26
N ALA A 56 -2.11 -10.98 -13.34
CA ALA A 56 -2.56 -11.51 -14.63
C ALA A 56 -3.47 -10.52 -15.37
N GLU A 57 -4.28 -9.74 -14.65
CA GLU A 57 -5.28 -8.88 -15.28
C GLU A 57 -5.12 -7.38 -14.93
N GLY A 58 -4.16 -7.00 -14.08
CA GLY A 58 -3.74 -5.61 -13.86
C GLY A 58 -4.72 -4.73 -13.05
N TRP A 59 -5.71 -5.32 -12.38
CA TRP A 59 -6.66 -4.58 -11.53
C TRP A 59 -6.30 -4.69 -10.04
N ARG A 60 -6.83 -3.74 -9.27
CA ARG A 60 -6.69 -3.68 -7.80
C ARG A 60 -7.81 -4.43 -7.12
N LEU A 61 -7.47 -5.20 -6.08
CA LEU A 61 -8.45 -5.91 -5.27
C LEU A 61 -9.28 -4.91 -4.45
N PRO A 62 -10.61 -5.08 -4.40
CA PRO A 62 -11.47 -4.18 -3.65
C PRO A 62 -11.26 -4.33 -2.15
N VAL A 63 -11.31 -3.19 -1.44
CA VAL A 63 -11.55 -3.18 0.00
C VAL A 63 -13.06 -3.25 0.21
N LEU A 64 -13.51 -4.25 0.97
CA LEU A 64 -14.91 -4.46 1.27
C LEU A 64 -15.22 -4.04 2.72
N ASP A 65 -16.40 -3.47 2.94
CA ASP A 65 -16.94 -3.29 4.29
C ASP A 65 -17.53 -4.59 4.85
N ALA A 66 -18.07 -4.52 6.08
CA ALA A 66 -18.67 -5.66 6.76
C ALA A 66 -19.91 -6.24 6.04
N SER A 67 -20.55 -5.48 5.15
CA SER A 67 -21.69 -5.93 4.34
C SER A 67 -21.26 -6.58 3.03
N GLY A 68 -19.96 -6.57 2.72
CA GLY A 68 -19.42 -7.04 1.44
C GLY A 68 -19.50 -5.99 0.33
N SER A 69 -19.88 -4.74 0.63
CA SER A 69 -19.86 -3.66 -0.34
C SER A 69 -18.44 -3.15 -0.53
N GLN A 70 -18.04 -2.89 -1.78
CA GLN A 70 -16.77 -2.24 -2.05
C GLN A 70 -16.82 -0.79 -1.54
N ILE A 71 -15.78 -0.41 -0.80
CA ILE A 71 -15.59 0.96 -0.28
C ILE A 71 -14.38 1.65 -0.88
N ASP A 72 -13.39 0.90 -1.38
CA ASP A 72 -12.19 1.41 -2.03
C ASP A 72 -11.44 0.27 -2.79
N ASP A 73 -10.25 0.53 -3.31
CA ASP A 73 -9.30 -0.45 -3.87
C ASP A 73 -7.92 -0.43 -3.17
N ASN A 74 -7.82 0.37 -2.11
CA ASN A 74 -6.67 0.49 -1.23
C ASN A 74 -7.13 0.94 0.16
N SER A 75 -6.25 0.85 1.15
CA SER A 75 -6.51 1.30 2.52
C SER A 75 -5.43 2.27 2.96
N THR A 76 -5.83 3.43 3.44
CA THR A 76 -4.93 4.38 4.11
C THR A 76 -4.50 3.81 5.46
N LEU A 77 -3.18 3.67 5.64
CA LEU A 77 -2.58 3.23 6.90
C LEU A 77 -2.40 4.41 7.85
N PHE A 78 -1.74 5.46 7.38
CA PHE A 78 -1.48 6.68 8.16
C PHE A 78 -1.02 7.83 7.25
N THR A 79 -0.98 9.03 7.81
CA THR A 79 -0.35 10.20 7.20
C THR A 79 0.98 10.50 7.88
N LEU A 80 1.95 10.97 7.10
CA LEU A 80 3.22 11.48 7.60
C LEU A 80 3.48 12.87 7.06
N ARG A 81 4.24 13.66 7.81
CA ARG A 81 4.64 15.01 7.43
C ARG A 81 6.14 15.06 7.20
N VAL A 82 6.55 15.45 6.00
CA VAL A 82 7.93 15.76 5.65
C VAL A 82 8.15 17.25 5.93
N LEU A 83 9.18 17.56 6.72
CA LEU A 83 9.54 18.93 7.06
C LEU A 83 10.60 19.45 6.09
N ALA A 84 10.63 20.76 5.89
CA ALA A 84 11.75 21.38 5.20
C ALA A 84 13.03 21.22 6.04
N GLU A 85 14.16 20.98 5.37
CA GLU A 85 15.46 21.17 6.02
C GLU A 85 15.59 22.62 6.49
N LYS A 86 16.27 22.80 7.63
CA LYS A 86 16.34 24.07 8.35
C LYS A 86 17.52 24.91 7.90
#